data_AF-A0A972K905-F1
#
_entry.id   AF-A0A972K905-F1
#
_cell.length_a   1.000
_cell.length_b   1.000
_cell.length_c   1.000
_cell.angle_alpha   90.00
_cell.angle_beta   90.00
_cell.angle_gamma   90.00
#
_symmetry.space_group_name_H-M   'P 1'
#
loop_
_entity.id
_entity.type
_entity.pdbx_description
1 polymer ?
#
loop_
_entity_poly.entity_id
_entity_poly.type
_entity_poly.pdbx_seq_one_letter_code
_entity_poly.pdbx_strand_id
1 'polypeptide(L)' 'SQIPVSGWHERMADGTLADAILDRVVHNAYRMELRGESIRKKNRIKLP' A
#
# COMPACT_ATOMS: atom_id res chain seq x y z
N SER A 1 7.43 1.89 2.93
CA SER A 1 7.08 0.57 3.48
C SER A 1 5.71 0.21 2.99
N GLN A 2 5.49 -1.00 2.48
CA GLN A 2 4.14 -1.48 2.21
C GLN A 2 3.53 -1.94 3.55
N ILE A 3 2.25 -1.66 3.78
CA ILE A 3 1.56 -1.95 5.03
C ILE A 3 0.30 -2.75 4.67
N PRO A 4 -0.06 -3.81 5.42
CA PRO A 4 -1.31 -4.52 5.22
C PRO A 4 -2.51 -3.58 5.32
N VAL A 5 -3.55 -3.82 4.51
CA VAL A 5 -4.77 -3.00 4.48
C VAL A 5 -5.42 -2.88 5.86
N SER A 6 -5.33 -3.92 6.70
CA SER A 6 -5.83 -3.91 8.08
C SER A 6 -5.20 -2.81 8.95
N GLY A 7 -3.97 -2.38 8.65
CA GLY A 7 -3.28 -1.32 9.38
C GLY A 7 -3.40 0.07 8.75
N TRP A 8 -4.27 0.25 7.75
CA TRP A 8 -4.42 1.54 7.07
C TRP A 8 -5.26 2.51 7.89
N HIS A 9 -6.34 2.03 8.51
CA HIS A 9 -7.25 2.86 9.30
C HIS A 9 -6.51 3.56 10.45
N GLU A 10 -5.72 2.81 11.23
CA GLU A 10 -4.93 3.32 12.37
C GLU A 10 -3.85 4.34 11.98
N ARG A 11 -3.46 4.38 10.71
CA ARG A 11 -2.44 5.31 10.21
C ARG A 11 -3.01 6.63 9.70
N MET A 12 -4.32 6.69 9.53
CA MET A 12 -5.00 7.92 9.15
C MET A 12 -5.34 8.71 10.43
N ALA A 13 -5.21 10.02 10.34
CA ALA A 13 -5.40 10.90 11.50
C ALA A 13 -6.88 11.04 11.91
N ASP A 14 -7.81 10.84 10.96
CA ASP A 14 -9.25 10.99 11.15
C ASP A 14 -9.93 9.68 10.78
N GLY A 15 -10.62 9.07 11.76
CA GLY A 15 -11.34 7.80 11.58
C GLY A 15 -12.53 7.91 10.62
N THR A 16 -13.25 9.04 10.63
CA THR A 16 -14.39 9.25 9.73
C THR A 16 -13.93 9.32 8.28
N LEU A 17 -12.83 10.03 8.04
CA LEU A 17 -12.23 10.08 6.71
C LEU A 17 -11.64 8.72 6.31
N ALA A 18 -11.04 8.01 7.26
CA ALA A 18 -10.49 6.69 7.02
C ALA A 18 -11.57 5.69 6.59
N ASP A 19 -12.69 5.65 7.29
CA ASP A 19 -13.84 4.82 6.93
C ASP A 19 -14.33 5.15 5.51
N ALA A 20 -14.55 6.43 5.20
CA ALA A 20 -15.02 6.85 3.88
C ALA A 20 -14.05 6.50 2.74
N ILE A 21 -12.74 6.56 2.98
CA ILE A 21 -11.71 6.20 2.00
C ILE A 21 -11.66 4.68 1.83
N LEU A 22 -11.62 3.92 2.93
CA LEU A 22 -11.52 2.47 2.90
C LEU A 22 -12.77 1.83 2.27
N ASP A 23 -13.95 2.38 2.53
CA ASP A 23 -15.20 1.91 1.92
C ASP A 23 -15.20 2.09 0.40
N ARG A 24 -14.55 3.14 -0.12
CA ARG A 24 -14.43 3.35 -1.58
C ARG A 24 -13.31 2.52 -2.23
N VAL A 25 -12.16 2.47 -1.59
CA VAL A 25 -10.94 1.91 -2.19
C VAL A 25 -10.85 0.41 -1.98
N VAL A 26 -11.24 -0.11 -0.81
CA VAL A 26 -11.03 -1.51 -0.45
C VAL A 26 -12.22 -2.37 -0.81
N HIS A 27 -13.45 -1.86 -0.66
CA HIS A 27 -14.68 -2.64 -0.81
C HIS A 27 -14.78 -3.35 -2.17
N ASN A 28 -14.31 -2.71 -3.24
CA ASN A 28 -14.35 -3.26 -4.61
C ASN A 28 -12.96 -3.61 -5.19
N ALA A 29 -11.90 -3.59 -4.37
CA ALA A 29 -10.56 -3.83 -4.88
C ALA A 29 -10.20 -5.32 -4.96
N TYR A 30 -9.60 -5.71 -6.08
CA TYR A 30 -8.84 -6.96 -6.15
C TYR A 30 -7.50 -6.79 -5.43
N ARG A 31 -7.24 -7.65 -4.44
CA ARG A 31 -5.97 -7.62 -3.70
C ARG A 31 -4.93 -8.50 -4.39
N MET A 32 -3.76 -7.92 -4.64
CA MET A 32 -2.59 -8.62 -5.16
C MET A 32 -1.40 -8.44 -4.23
N GLU A 33 -0.82 -9.55 -3.79
CA GLU A 33 0.41 -9.54 -2.99
C GLU A 33 1.62 -9.53 -3.92
N LEU A 34 2.31 -8.38 -3.96
CA LEU A 34 3.53 -8.24 -4.73
C LEU A 34 4.69 -8.93 -3.99
N ARG A 35 5.49 -9.70 -4.74
CA ARG A 35 6.66 -10.42 -4.22
C ARG A 35 7.91 -10.04 -5.00
N GLY A 36 9.08 -10.27 -4.38
CA GLY A 36 10.39 -10.03 -4.99
C GLY A 36 11.09 -8.76 -4.49
N GLU A 37 12.31 -8.54 -4.97
CA GLU A 37 13.13 -7.40 -4.58
C GLU A 37 12.72 -6.09 -5.25
N SER A 38 13.09 -4.97 -4.63
CA SER A 38 12.87 -3.62 -5.19
C SER A 38 13.52 -3.47 -6.56
N ILE A 39 12.71 -3.12 -7.57
CA ILE A 39 13.18 -2.81 -8.93
C ILE A 39 14.16 -1.62 -8.91
N ARG A 40 13.98 -0.66 -7.97
CA ARG A 40 14.89 0.48 -7.81
C ARG A 40 16.31 0.03 -7.43
N LYS A 41 16.44 -1.03 -6.62
CA LYS A 41 17.74 -1.62 -6.24
C LYS A 41 18.42 -2.22 -7.47
N LYS A 42 17.67 -2.94 -8.32
CA LYS A 42 18.18 -3.54 -9.57
C LYS A 42 18.72 -2.49 -10.55
N ASN A 43 18.05 -1.35 -10.67
CA ASN A 43 18.49 -0.28 -11.58
C ASN A 43 19.72 0.47 -11.06
N ARG A 44 19.88 0.60 -9.74
CA ARG A 44 21.07 1.22 -9.13
C ARG A 44 22.36 0.42 -9.35
N ILE A 45 22.24 -0.91 -9.51
CA ILE A 45 23.37 -1.82 -9.79
C ILE A 45 23.78 -1.75 -11.27
N LYS A 46 22.94 -1.22 -12.16
CA LYS A 46 23.20 -1.11 -13.61
C LYS A 46 23.76 0.25 -14.04
N LEU A 47 24.05 1.17 -13.11
CA LEU A 47 24.79 2.38 -13.46
C LEU A 47 26.27 2.00 -13.67
N PRO A 48 26.89 2.35 -14.80
CA PRO A 48 28.34 2.26 -14.96
C PRO A 48 29.08 3.15 -13.94
#